data_AF-A0A4Q3RVI7-F1
#
_entry.id   AF-A0A4Q3RVI7-F1
#
_cell.length_a   1.000
_cell.length_b   1.000
_cell.length_c   1.000
_cell.angle_alpha   90.00
_cell.angle_beta   90.00
_cell.angle_gamma   90.00
#
_symmetry.space_group_name_H-M   'P 1'
#
loop_
_entity.id
_entity.type
_entity.pdbx_description
1 polymer ?
#
loop_
_entity_poly.entity_id
_entity_poly.type
_entity_poly.pdbx_seq_one_letter_code
_entity_poly.pdbx_strand_id
1 'polypeptide(L)'
;MKRILSGTAAILSAILVFISCNKIDATDLGSGIIPEIDNVNTFDTTISVISDNFFSNEDTVRMIYTARHSVGVIENDPEFGQTSTLLYTAFAPSTTRTYPFVKRDSVTIDSVVLSLAYAGSYGDSASQLSYEVREIDPNFDFRDTGYSVKHPDFPTQPQVIGSRTVFVNRLHDSIMYRNQKDTVKVAGELRIPLDLSWAGRFINYDTTNAYKNDSIFQQRFRGVEV
;
A
#
# COMPACT_ATOMS: atom_id res chain seq x y z
N MET A 1 -47.90 -26.91 -31.20
CA MET A 1 -47.67 -27.71 -29.96
C MET A 1 -46.28 -27.51 -29.35
N LYS A 2 -45.15 -27.66 -30.07
CA LYS A 2 -43.79 -27.53 -29.48
C LYS A 2 -43.50 -26.19 -28.78
N ARG A 3 -44.03 -25.07 -29.28
CA ARG A 3 -43.85 -23.74 -28.67
C ARG A 3 -44.61 -23.54 -27.35
N ILE A 4 -45.77 -24.21 -27.20
CA ILE A 4 -46.57 -24.14 -25.97
C ILE A 4 -45.91 -25.01 -24.87
N LEU A 5 -45.36 -26.17 -25.26
CA LEU A 5 -44.66 -27.08 -24.35
C LEU A 5 -43.32 -26.50 -23.82
N SER A 6 -42.62 -25.70 -24.64
CA SER A 6 -41.40 -25.01 -24.21
C SER A 6 -41.68 -23.86 -23.23
N GLY A 7 -42.82 -23.17 -23.36
CA GLY A 7 -43.21 -22.09 -22.47
C GLY A 7 -43.62 -22.59 -21.09
N THR A 8 -44.35 -23.71 -21.02
CA THR A 8 -44.74 -24.32 -19.74
C THR A 8 -43.55 -24.89 -18.97
N ALA A 9 -42.57 -25.47 -19.66
CA ALA A 9 -41.34 -25.95 -19.03
C ALA A 9 -40.49 -24.81 -18.43
N ALA A 10 -40.41 -23.67 -19.12
CA ALA A 10 -39.69 -22.50 -18.61
C ALA A 10 -40.36 -21.88 -17.38
N ILE A 11 -41.70 -21.80 -17.37
CA ILE A 11 -42.46 -21.32 -16.21
C ILE A 11 -42.30 -22.26 -15.01
N LEU A 12 -42.37 -23.57 -15.23
CA LEU A 12 -42.16 -24.56 -14.17
C LEU A 12 -40.75 -24.50 -13.58
N SER A 13 -39.73 -24.31 -14.43
CA SER A 13 -38.35 -24.13 -14.00
C SER A 13 -38.14 -22.85 -13.18
N ALA A 14 -38.80 -21.74 -13.56
CA ALA A 14 -38.71 -20.49 -12.82
C ALA A 14 -39.34 -20.63 -11.42
N ILE A 15 -40.51 -21.29 -11.31
CA ILE A 15 -41.18 -21.53 -10.03
C ILE A 15 -40.29 -22.38 -9.09
N LEU A 16 -39.60 -23.39 -9.61
CA LEU A 16 -38.68 -24.21 -8.83
C LEU A 16 -37.48 -23.42 -8.28
N VAL A 17 -36.94 -22.47 -9.04
CA VAL A 17 -35.85 -21.59 -8.58
C VAL A 17 -36.32 -20.66 -7.46
N PHE A 18 -37.54 -20.10 -7.57
CA PHE A 18 -38.10 -19.25 -6.52
C PHE A 18 -38.40 -20.00 -5.22
N ILE A 19 -38.82 -21.28 -5.28
CA ILE A 19 -39.05 -22.11 -4.08
C ILE A 19 -37.72 -22.53 -3.42
N SER A 20 -36.63 -22.62 -4.18
CA SER A 20 -35.30 -22.96 -3.63
C SER A 20 -34.62 -21.80 -2.88
N CYS A 21 -35.15 -20.57 -2.98
CA CYS A 21 -34.60 -19.39 -2.34
C CYS A 21 -35.15 -19.16 -0.92
N ASN A 22 -35.30 -20.23 -0.14
CA ASN A 22 -35.58 -20.10 1.28
C ASN A 22 -34.27 -19.78 2.00
N LYS A 23 -34.17 -18.58 2.56
CA LYS A 23 -33.13 -18.22 3.52
C LYS A 23 -33.17 -19.28 4.64
N ILE A 24 -32.03 -19.92 4.92
CA ILE A 24 -31.92 -20.82 6.06
C ILE A 24 -32.05 -19.94 7.31
N ASP A 25 -33.19 -20.00 7.98
CA ASP A 25 -33.35 -19.41 9.30
C ASP A 25 -32.47 -20.20 10.27
N ALA A 26 -31.42 -19.55 10.78
CA ALA A 26 -30.46 -20.14 11.71
C ALA A 26 -31.11 -20.64 13.02
N THR A 27 -32.37 -20.29 13.26
CA THR A 27 -33.20 -20.71 14.39
C THR A 27 -33.72 -22.14 14.28
N ASP A 28 -33.74 -22.77 13.10
CA ASP A 28 -34.29 -24.13 12.94
C ASP A 28 -33.22 -25.23 12.90
N LEU A 29 -31.94 -24.85 12.84
CA LEU A 29 -30.82 -25.78 12.97
C LEU A 29 -30.62 -26.15 14.45
N GLY A 30 -31.23 -27.27 14.86
CA GLY A 30 -31.08 -27.84 16.22
C GLY A 30 -32.38 -27.96 17.02
N SER A 31 -33.53 -27.60 16.43
CA SER A 31 -34.86 -27.64 17.06
C SER A 31 -35.31 -29.06 17.50
N GLY A 32 -34.67 -30.12 17.01
CA GLY A 32 -34.94 -31.51 17.39
C GLY A 32 -34.02 -32.12 18.46
N ILE A 33 -33.08 -31.34 19.04
CA ILE A 33 -32.11 -31.86 20.03
C ILE A 33 -32.59 -31.64 21.48
N ILE A 34 -33.56 -30.74 21.70
CA ILE A 34 -34.13 -30.49 23.03
C ILE A 34 -35.51 -31.18 23.12
N PRO A 35 -35.73 -32.14 24.02
CA PRO A 35 -37.03 -32.80 24.17
C PRO A 35 -38.11 -31.83 24.68
N GLU A 36 -39.37 -32.04 24.29
CA GLU A 36 -40.54 -31.16 24.60
C GLU A 36 -40.79 -30.93 26.10
N ILE A 37 -40.19 -31.75 26.97
CA ILE A 37 -40.29 -31.67 28.44
C ILE A 37 -38.90 -31.42 29.02
N ASP A 38 -38.23 -30.39 28.55
CA ASP A 38 -37.11 -29.81 29.29
C ASP A 38 -37.37 -28.33 29.45
N ASN A 39 -37.47 -27.87 30.70
CA ASN A 39 -37.83 -26.50 31.06
C ASN A 39 -36.62 -25.55 30.87
N VAL A 40 -35.85 -25.80 29.80
CA VAL A 40 -34.63 -25.10 29.41
C VAL A 40 -35.03 -24.01 28.43
N ASN A 41 -35.14 -22.79 28.96
CA ASN A 41 -35.30 -21.60 28.14
C ASN A 41 -33.95 -21.27 27.51
N THR A 42 -33.72 -21.68 26.26
CA THR A 42 -32.59 -21.19 25.47
C THR A 42 -32.92 -19.79 24.99
N PHE A 43 -32.38 -18.78 25.68
CA PHE A 43 -32.40 -17.41 25.19
C PHE A 43 -31.31 -17.28 24.12
N ASP A 44 -31.68 -16.79 22.95
CA ASP A 44 -30.71 -16.35 21.93
C ASP A 44 -29.80 -15.30 22.59
N THR A 45 -28.54 -15.65 22.77
CA THR A 45 -27.53 -14.80 23.40
C THR A 45 -26.51 -14.49 22.33
N THR A 46 -26.51 -13.25 21.86
CA THR A 46 -25.40 -12.74 21.06
C THR A 46 -24.24 -12.40 22.00
N ILE A 47 -23.17 -13.17 21.89
CA ILE A 47 -21.91 -12.86 22.57
C ILE A 47 -21.18 -11.86 21.67
N SER A 48 -21.03 -10.62 22.14
CA SER A 48 -20.16 -9.65 21.48
C SER A 48 -18.71 -10.09 21.67
N VAL A 49 -18.13 -10.69 20.63
CA VAL A 49 -16.72 -11.08 20.62
C VAL A 49 -15.92 -9.86 20.20
N ILE A 50 -15.24 -9.24 21.15
CA ILE A 50 -14.18 -8.29 20.86
C ILE A 50 -12.90 -9.11 20.69
N SER A 51 -12.57 -9.45 19.44
CA SER A 51 -11.29 -10.05 19.11
C SER A 51 -10.29 -8.96 18.76
N ASP A 52 -9.19 -8.92 19.47
CA ASP A 52 -8.02 -8.13 19.07
C ASP A 52 -7.05 -9.06 18.36
N ASN A 53 -6.78 -8.77 17.08
CA ASN A 53 -5.81 -9.53 16.29
C ASN A 53 -4.40 -9.07 16.66
N PHE A 54 -3.95 -9.41 17.86
CA PHE A 54 -2.56 -9.24 18.23
C PHE A 54 -1.72 -10.25 17.45
N PHE A 55 -0.75 -9.76 16.67
CA PHE A 55 0.39 -10.58 16.32
C PHE A 55 1.09 -10.94 17.65
N SER A 56 0.96 -12.18 18.10
CA SER A 56 1.46 -12.64 19.42
C SER A 56 2.95 -12.37 19.66
N ASN A 57 3.71 -12.00 18.63
CA ASN A 57 5.12 -11.61 18.70
C ASN A 57 5.42 -10.40 17.78
N GLU A 58 4.74 -9.26 17.98
CA GLU A 58 4.89 -8.04 17.15
C GLU A 58 6.36 -7.61 16.94
N ASP A 59 7.22 -7.79 17.95
CA ASP A 59 8.66 -7.47 17.90
C ASP A 59 9.50 -8.45 17.05
N THR A 60 8.90 -9.56 16.63
CA THR A 60 9.60 -10.63 15.87
C THR A 60 9.18 -10.71 14.41
N VAL A 61 8.06 -10.08 14.03
CA VAL A 61 7.61 -10.05 12.63
C VAL A 61 8.41 -8.98 11.91
N ARG A 62 9.27 -9.44 11.01
CA ARG A 62 10.17 -8.59 10.24
C ARG A 62 9.86 -8.69 8.76
N MET A 63 9.80 -7.55 8.09
CA MET A 63 9.67 -7.48 6.64
C MET A 63 11.01 -7.13 6.02
N ILE A 64 11.75 -8.11 5.52
CA ILE A 64 13.07 -7.87 4.93
C ILE A 64 13.04 -6.82 3.80
N TYR A 65 14.15 -6.12 3.58
CA TYR A 65 14.26 -5.07 2.55
C TYR A 65 13.91 -5.51 1.12
N THR A 66 14.02 -6.81 0.80
CA THR A 66 13.65 -7.35 -0.51
C THR A 66 12.17 -7.71 -0.64
N ALA A 67 11.40 -7.62 0.45
CA ALA A 67 9.98 -7.91 0.44
C ALA A 67 9.19 -6.78 -0.25
N ARG A 68 7.93 -7.07 -0.57
CA ARG A 68 7.00 -6.06 -1.05
C ARG A 68 6.49 -5.26 0.14
N HIS A 69 6.69 -3.96 0.08
CA HIS A 69 6.24 -3.02 1.10
C HIS A 69 4.90 -2.41 0.65
N SER A 70 3.99 -2.19 1.60
CA SER A 70 2.70 -1.54 1.37
C SER A 70 2.79 -0.04 1.58
N VAL A 71 2.01 0.72 0.81
CA VAL A 71 1.82 2.16 0.99
C VAL A 71 0.38 2.52 0.61
N GLY A 72 -0.25 3.38 1.40
CA GLY A 72 -1.61 3.86 1.17
C GLY A 72 -2.57 3.60 2.33
N VAL A 73 -3.83 3.94 2.10
CA VAL A 73 -4.90 3.91 3.10
C VAL A 73 -6.14 3.19 2.58
N ILE A 74 -6.77 2.42 3.46
CA ILE A 74 -8.11 1.87 3.29
C ILE A 74 -8.97 2.55 4.35
N GLU A 75 -9.92 3.39 3.93
CA GLU A 75 -10.71 4.22 4.84
C GLU A 75 -11.83 3.45 5.54
N ASN A 76 -12.51 2.56 4.81
CA ASN A 76 -13.75 1.92 5.27
C ASN A 76 -13.74 0.42 4.96
N ASP A 77 -12.83 -0.33 5.57
CA ASP A 77 -12.93 -1.80 5.55
C ASP A 77 -14.05 -2.25 6.51
N PRO A 78 -15.07 -3.02 6.06
CA PRO A 78 -16.17 -3.46 6.92
C PRO A 78 -15.73 -4.33 8.10
N GLU A 79 -14.62 -5.03 7.98
CA GLU A 79 -14.12 -5.98 8.99
C GLU A 79 -13.05 -5.34 9.87
N PHE A 80 -12.14 -4.54 9.28
CA PHE A 80 -10.96 -4.03 9.97
C PHE A 80 -10.96 -2.50 10.21
N GLY A 81 -11.94 -1.78 9.67
CA GLY A 81 -12.00 -0.32 9.78
C GLY A 81 -10.94 0.39 8.92
N GLN A 82 -10.39 1.49 9.44
CA GLN A 82 -9.36 2.24 8.73
C GLN A 82 -7.99 1.57 8.89
N THR A 83 -7.33 1.27 7.78
CA THR A 83 -5.95 0.77 7.75
C THR A 83 -5.07 1.74 6.98
N SER A 84 -4.00 2.23 7.59
CA SER A 84 -3.01 3.12 6.95
C SER A 84 -1.62 2.50 6.97
N THR A 85 -0.88 2.69 5.89
CA THR A 85 0.50 2.21 5.74
C THR A 85 1.37 3.30 5.14
N LEU A 86 2.50 3.57 5.78
CA LEU A 86 3.50 4.54 5.37
C LEU A 86 4.78 3.81 4.95
N LEU A 87 5.42 4.30 3.88
CA LEU A 87 6.67 3.74 3.39
C LEU A 87 7.83 4.67 3.68
N TYR A 88 8.76 4.21 4.52
CA TYR A 88 10.01 4.90 4.80
C TYR A 88 11.16 4.28 4.03
N THR A 89 11.87 5.07 3.23
CA THR A 89 12.98 4.57 2.41
C THR A 89 14.17 5.52 2.41
N ALA A 90 15.38 4.97 2.50
CA ALA A 90 16.64 5.69 2.37
C ALA A 90 17.25 5.44 1.00
N PHE A 91 17.79 6.49 0.39
CA PHE A 91 18.60 6.37 -0.83
C PHE A 91 20.04 6.76 -0.51
N ALA A 92 20.99 6.10 -1.16
CA ALA A 92 22.40 6.45 -1.10
C ALA A 92 22.98 6.51 -2.53
N PRO A 93 24.00 7.35 -2.78
CA PRO A 93 24.73 7.33 -4.03
C PRO A 93 25.32 5.94 -4.29
N SER A 94 25.28 5.47 -5.55
CA SER A 94 25.86 4.16 -5.91
C SER A 94 27.38 4.11 -5.77
N THR A 95 28.04 5.27 -5.79
CA THR A 95 29.48 5.42 -5.60
C THR A 95 29.77 6.61 -4.71
N THR A 96 30.72 6.45 -3.79
CA THR A 96 31.26 7.56 -2.99
C THR A 96 32.49 8.17 -3.66
N ARG A 97 32.84 9.38 -3.25
CA ARG A 97 33.96 10.21 -3.74
C ARG A 97 33.90 10.56 -5.23
N THR A 98 32.76 10.30 -5.87
CA THR A 98 32.51 10.62 -7.27
C THR A 98 31.26 11.47 -7.35
N TYR A 99 31.29 12.47 -8.22
CA TYR A 99 30.10 13.28 -8.49
C TYR A 99 29.14 12.45 -9.36
N PRO A 100 27.89 12.19 -8.91
CA PRO A 100 27.02 11.21 -9.56
C PRO A 100 26.39 11.69 -10.88
N PHE A 101 26.53 12.98 -11.21
CA PHE A 101 25.99 13.56 -12.42
C PHE A 101 27.10 13.82 -13.46
N VAL A 102 26.71 13.93 -14.74
CA VAL A 102 27.66 13.93 -15.87
C VAL A 102 28.74 15.02 -15.78
N LYS A 103 28.34 16.28 -15.57
CA LYS A 103 29.25 17.43 -15.46
C LYS A 103 28.72 18.42 -14.44
N ARG A 104 29.45 18.62 -13.35
CA ARG A 104 29.07 19.49 -12.22
C ARG A 104 28.60 20.88 -12.66
N ASP A 105 29.30 21.51 -13.60
CA ASP A 105 29.04 22.90 -13.97
C ASP A 105 27.97 23.05 -15.07
N SER A 106 27.38 21.95 -15.56
CA SER A 106 26.39 21.99 -16.64
C SER A 106 25.18 21.08 -16.40
N VAL A 107 24.92 20.69 -15.15
CA VAL A 107 23.72 19.92 -14.83
C VAL A 107 22.52 20.86 -14.77
N THR A 108 21.49 20.56 -15.55
CA THR A 108 20.18 21.21 -15.45
C THR A 108 19.13 20.15 -15.15
N ILE A 109 18.28 20.40 -14.16
CA ILE A 109 17.18 19.51 -13.80
C ILE A 109 15.95 19.95 -14.60
N ASP A 110 15.44 19.04 -15.42
CA ASP A 110 14.14 19.20 -16.09
C ASP A 110 13.00 18.67 -15.21
N SER A 111 13.18 17.48 -14.63
CA SER A 111 12.24 16.86 -13.69
C SER A 111 12.95 15.93 -12.71
N VAL A 112 12.35 15.77 -11.53
CA VAL A 112 12.71 14.73 -10.57
C VAL A 112 11.46 13.94 -10.22
N VAL A 113 11.58 12.60 -10.23
CA VAL A 113 10.44 11.71 -10.05
C VAL A 113 10.85 10.56 -9.15
N LEU A 114 10.17 10.42 -8.00
CA LEU A 114 10.23 9.20 -7.21
C LEU A 114 9.43 8.13 -7.92
N SER A 115 10.08 7.00 -8.21
CA SER A 115 9.49 5.94 -9.00
C SER A 115 9.52 4.65 -8.19
N LEU A 116 8.33 4.14 -7.84
CA LEU A 116 8.11 2.98 -6.99
C LEU A 116 7.49 1.87 -7.82
N ALA A 117 8.17 0.72 -7.87
CA ALA A 117 7.64 -0.45 -8.58
C ALA A 117 6.36 -0.97 -7.89
N TYR A 118 5.28 -1.04 -8.65
CA TYR A 118 3.99 -1.52 -8.19
C TYR A 118 3.87 -3.02 -8.42
N ALA A 119 3.67 -3.75 -7.33
CA ALA A 119 3.56 -5.21 -7.37
C ALA A 119 2.11 -5.73 -7.33
N GLY A 120 1.20 -4.97 -6.74
CA GLY A 120 -0.18 -5.36 -6.52
C GLY A 120 -0.84 -4.49 -5.45
N SER A 121 -2.14 -4.66 -5.28
CA SER A 121 -2.96 -3.93 -4.31
C SER A 121 -3.82 -4.87 -3.49
N TYR A 122 -4.26 -4.38 -2.33
CA TYR A 122 -5.18 -5.04 -1.42
C TYR A 122 -6.33 -4.08 -1.09
N GLY A 123 -7.55 -4.59 -0.91
CA GLY A 123 -8.73 -3.78 -0.69
C GLY A 123 -9.34 -3.20 -1.97
N ASP A 124 -9.83 -1.96 -1.91
CA ASP A 124 -10.50 -1.31 -3.03
C ASP A 124 -9.52 -0.74 -4.06
N SER A 125 -9.38 -1.45 -5.18
CA SER A 125 -8.55 -1.04 -6.32
C SER A 125 -9.18 0.03 -7.23
N ALA A 126 -10.48 0.31 -7.08
CA ALA A 126 -11.20 1.32 -7.85
C ALA A 126 -11.10 2.72 -7.22
N SER A 127 -10.68 2.80 -5.95
CA SER A 127 -10.47 4.05 -5.24
C SER A 127 -9.28 4.85 -5.76
N GLN A 128 -9.41 6.17 -5.64
CA GLN A 128 -8.36 7.13 -5.94
C GLN A 128 -7.57 7.43 -4.66
N LEU A 129 -6.26 7.18 -4.69
CA LEU A 129 -5.35 7.46 -3.57
C LEU A 129 -4.48 8.68 -3.87
N SER A 130 -4.22 9.46 -2.83
CA SER A 130 -3.29 10.60 -2.88
C SER A 130 -2.05 10.26 -2.08
N TYR A 131 -0.90 10.26 -2.76
CA TYR A 131 0.41 10.02 -2.16
C TYR A 131 1.11 11.36 -1.96
N GLU A 132 1.67 11.56 -0.78
CA GLU A 132 2.52 12.71 -0.45
C GLU A 132 3.91 12.20 -0.11
N VAL A 133 4.93 12.94 -0.51
CA VAL A 133 6.32 12.60 -0.19
C VAL A 133 6.86 13.66 0.73
N ARG A 134 7.47 13.23 1.84
CA ARG A 134 8.11 14.10 2.84
C ARG A 134 9.52 13.62 3.11
N GLU A 135 10.41 14.54 3.46
CA GLU A 135 11.78 14.18 3.87
C GLU A 135 11.79 13.76 5.35
N ILE A 136 12.47 12.68 5.68
CA ILE A 136 12.68 12.25 7.06
C ILE A 136 13.55 13.28 7.79
N ASP A 137 13.21 13.62 9.04
CA ASP A 137 13.95 14.61 9.83
C ASP A 137 15.44 14.23 9.90
N PRO A 138 16.36 15.10 9.42
CA PRO A 138 17.79 14.81 9.42
C PRO A 138 18.37 14.59 10.83
N ASN A 139 17.71 15.12 11.86
CA ASN A 139 18.10 14.99 13.26
C ASN A 139 17.64 13.67 13.89
N PHE A 140 16.73 12.95 13.25
CA PHE A 140 16.27 11.66 13.73
C PHE A 140 17.21 10.54 13.27
N ASP A 141 17.43 9.54 14.13
CA ASP A 141 18.26 8.38 13.82
C ASP A 141 17.50 7.37 12.96
N PHE A 142 17.34 7.68 11.68
CA PHE A 142 16.81 6.72 10.70
C PHE A 142 17.92 5.77 10.26
N ARG A 143 17.88 4.53 10.77
CA ARG A 143 18.79 3.45 10.43
C ARG A 143 18.02 2.20 10.07
N ASP A 144 18.71 1.26 9.43
CA ASP A 144 18.21 -0.09 9.22
C ASP A 144 17.99 -0.78 10.58
N THR A 145 16.76 -0.71 11.10
CA THR A 145 16.35 -1.27 12.39
C THR A 145 15.67 -2.61 12.21
N GLY A 146 16.28 -3.56 11.49
CA GLY A 146 15.82 -4.95 11.45
C GLY A 146 14.39 -5.14 10.91
N TYR A 147 13.82 -4.11 10.29
CA TYR A 147 12.55 -4.10 9.59
C TYR A 147 11.33 -4.63 10.36
N SER A 148 11.15 -4.20 11.62
CA SER A 148 9.92 -4.53 12.35
C SER A 148 8.69 -4.03 11.60
N VAL A 149 7.66 -4.88 11.48
CA VAL A 149 6.36 -4.49 10.87
C VAL A 149 5.61 -3.49 11.75
N LYS A 150 5.89 -3.46 13.06
CA LYS A 150 5.38 -2.47 14.00
C LYS A 150 6.52 -1.59 14.49
N HIS A 151 6.52 -0.33 14.05
CA HIS A 151 7.47 0.70 14.47
C HIS A 151 6.71 2.03 14.57
N PRO A 152 7.00 2.90 15.56
CA PRO A 152 6.43 4.24 15.60
C PRO A 152 6.83 5.05 14.35
N ASP A 153 5.97 5.97 13.93
CA ASP A 153 6.26 6.81 12.76
C ASP A 153 7.57 7.57 12.94
N PHE A 154 8.35 7.65 11.86
CA PHE A 154 9.58 8.43 11.86
C PHE A 154 9.22 9.91 11.68
N PRO A 155 9.80 10.82 12.48
CA PRO A 155 9.58 12.25 12.30
C PRO A 155 9.98 12.69 10.89
N THR A 156 9.11 13.46 10.24
CA THR A 156 9.34 14.05 8.92
C THR A 156 9.32 15.57 8.97
N GLN A 157 9.90 16.18 7.94
CA GLN A 157 9.76 17.61 7.70
C GLN A 157 8.31 17.94 7.30
N PRO A 158 7.78 19.08 7.76
CA PRO A 158 6.39 19.45 7.48
C PRO A 158 6.13 19.80 6.00
N GLN A 159 7.18 20.11 5.24
CA GLN A 159 7.08 20.43 3.83
C GLN A 159 6.88 19.15 2.99
N VAL A 160 5.81 19.12 2.22
CA VAL A 160 5.59 18.13 1.15
C VAL A 160 6.53 18.47 0.00
N ILE A 161 7.37 17.51 -0.40
CA ILE A 161 8.36 17.65 -1.48
C ILE A 161 7.87 17.04 -2.80
N GLY A 162 6.69 16.44 -2.81
CA GLY A 162 6.04 15.91 -4.00
C GLY A 162 4.69 15.29 -3.66
N SER A 163 3.79 15.26 -4.63
CA SER A 163 2.50 14.60 -4.46
C SER A 163 1.95 14.07 -5.78
N ARG A 164 1.14 13.01 -5.68
CA ARG A 164 0.48 12.41 -6.83
C ARG A 164 -0.82 11.76 -6.42
N THR A 165 -1.89 12.08 -7.14
CA THR A 165 -3.16 11.38 -7.00
C THR A 165 -3.41 10.47 -8.20
N VAL A 166 -3.75 9.21 -7.94
CA VAL A 166 -3.91 8.19 -8.98
C VAL A 166 -4.90 7.10 -8.56
N PHE A 167 -5.57 6.50 -9.54
CA PHE A 167 -6.38 5.31 -9.32
C PHE A 167 -5.46 4.08 -9.24
N VAL A 168 -5.66 3.25 -8.22
CA VAL A 168 -4.80 2.07 -7.97
C VAL A 168 -4.82 1.10 -9.16
N ASN A 169 -5.97 0.90 -9.79
CA ASN A 169 -6.09 0.05 -10.98
C ASN A 169 -5.28 0.52 -12.20
N ARG A 170 -4.86 1.79 -12.28
CA ARG A 170 -4.02 2.33 -13.37
C ARG A 170 -2.54 2.15 -13.12
N LEU A 171 -2.13 1.71 -11.94
CA LEU A 171 -0.70 1.50 -11.63
C LEU A 171 -0.10 0.34 -12.41
N HIS A 172 -0.90 -0.59 -12.94
CA HIS A 172 -0.46 -1.68 -13.82
C HIS A 172 -0.07 -1.21 -15.23
N ASP A 173 -0.42 0.02 -15.62
CA ASP A 173 -0.20 0.50 -16.97
C ASP A 173 1.30 0.61 -17.29
N SER A 174 1.62 0.43 -18.58
CA SER A 174 2.98 0.64 -19.06
C SER A 174 3.22 2.10 -19.42
N ILE A 175 4.38 2.60 -19.04
CA ILE A 175 4.87 3.93 -19.36
C ILE A 175 6.19 3.81 -20.14
N MET A 176 6.50 4.84 -20.90
CA MET A 176 7.79 4.96 -21.58
C MET A 176 8.49 6.22 -21.11
N TYR A 177 9.78 6.11 -20.82
CA TYR A 177 10.62 7.27 -20.54
C TYR A 177 12.03 7.07 -21.10
N ARG A 178 12.72 8.18 -21.35
CA ARG A 178 14.09 8.13 -21.86
C ARG A 178 15.06 7.91 -20.71
N ASN A 179 15.79 6.80 -20.74
CA ASN A 179 16.93 6.54 -19.86
C ASN A 179 18.22 6.79 -20.64
N GLN A 180 18.91 7.89 -20.32
CA GLN A 180 20.11 8.35 -21.04
C GLN A 180 19.88 8.48 -22.55
N LYS A 181 20.34 7.50 -23.34
CA LYS A 181 20.24 7.48 -24.80
C LYS A 181 19.10 6.62 -25.34
N ASP A 182 18.45 5.83 -24.50
CA ASP A 182 17.45 4.84 -24.94
C ASP A 182 16.06 5.12 -24.35
N THR A 183 15.01 4.68 -25.04
CA THR A 183 13.62 4.75 -24.56
C THR A 183 13.28 3.42 -23.92
N VAL A 184 13.05 3.43 -22.60
CA VAL A 184 12.72 2.24 -21.84
C VAL A 184 11.22 2.20 -21.59
N LYS A 185 10.61 1.04 -21.82
CA LYS A 185 9.23 0.75 -21.44
C LYS A 185 9.24 0.04 -20.08
N VAL A 186 8.62 0.65 -19.09
CA VAL A 186 8.46 0.10 -17.74
C VAL A 186 6.96 -0.03 -17.48
N ALA A 187 6.52 -1.11 -16.83
CA ALA A 187 5.13 -1.31 -16.46
C ALA A 187 5.03 -1.54 -14.95
N GLY A 188 3.90 -1.16 -14.35
CA GLY A 188 3.73 -1.36 -12.92
C GLY A 188 4.53 -0.34 -12.11
N GLU A 189 4.26 0.96 -12.22
CA GLU A 189 5.04 1.96 -11.50
C GLU A 189 4.20 3.15 -10.99
N LEU A 190 4.33 3.45 -9.71
CA LEU A 190 3.86 4.69 -9.11
C LEU A 190 4.94 5.76 -9.25
N ARG A 191 4.65 6.80 -10.00
CA ARG A 191 5.56 7.93 -10.25
C ARG A 191 5.05 9.20 -9.61
N ILE A 192 5.81 9.71 -8.66
CA ILE A 192 5.50 10.91 -7.91
C ILE A 192 6.50 12.01 -8.30
N PRO A 193 6.07 13.06 -9.01
CA PRO A 193 6.91 14.22 -9.30
C PRO A 193 7.33 14.90 -8.00
N LEU A 194 8.62 15.24 -7.89
CA LEU A 194 9.19 15.93 -6.75
C LEU A 194 9.60 17.36 -7.10
N ASP A 195 9.71 18.21 -6.09
CA ASP A 195 10.12 19.59 -6.20
C ASP A 195 11.54 19.73 -6.76
N LEU A 196 11.70 20.58 -7.79
CA LEU A 196 13.01 20.85 -8.39
C LEU A 196 13.97 21.54 -7.41
N SER A 197 13.44 22.39 -6.53
CA SER A 197 14.23 23.08 -5.50
C SER A 197 14.83 22.11 -4.49
N TRP A 198 14.06 21.09 -4.09
CA TRP A 198 14.52 20.00 -3.24
C TRP A 198 15.70 19.26 -3.89
N ALA A 199 15.56 18.95 -5.18
CA ALA A 199 16.56 18.23 -5.96
C ALA A 199 17.85 19.04 -6.22
N GLY A 200 17.74 20.36 -6.31
CA GLY A 200 18.88 21.27 -6.51
C GLY A 200 19.97 21.11 -5.45
N ARG A 201 19.62 20.68 -4.23
CA ARG A 201 20.59 20.43 -3.14
C ARG A 201 21.59 19.33 -3.50
N PHE A 202 21.13 18.26 -4.16
CA PHE A 202 21.99 17.13 -4.55
C PHE A 202 23.01 17.54 -5.63
N ILE A 203 22.61 18.37 -6.59
CA ILE A 203 23.54 18.88 -7.61
C ILE A 203 24.64 19.74 -6.97
N ASN A 204 24.31 20.50 -5.94
CA ASN A 204 25.23 21.42 -5.29
C ASN A 204 26.19 20.74 -4.29
N TYR A 205 25.97 19.47 -3.98
CA TYR A 205 26.87 18.68 -3.14
C TYR A 205 28.19 18.35 -3.86
N ASP A 206 29.23 18.07 -3.07
CA ASP A 206 30.60 17.80 -3.51
C ASP A 206 31.16 16.52 -2.86
N THR A 207 32.16 15.95 -3.53
CA THR A 207 32.99 14.82 -3.14
C THR A 207 33.83 15.07 -1.89
N THR A 208 34.11 16.32 -1.53
CA THR A 208 34.76 16.65 -0.26
C THR A 208 33.78 16.72 0.92
N ASN A 209 32.46 16.79 0.63
CA ASN A 209 31.40 16.94 1.62
C ASN A 209 30.37 15.78 1.56
N ALA A 210 29.16 15.96 1.04
CA ALA A 210 28.07 14.99 1.02
C ALA A 210 28.42 13.71 0.26
N TYR A 211 29.18 13.80 -0.82
CA TYR A 211 29.56 12.64 -1.60
C TYR A 211 30.87 12.00 -1.12
N LYS A 212 31.43 12.41 0.02
CA LYS A 212 32.69 11.84 0.56
C LYS A 212 32.53 10.38 1.01
N ASN A 213 31.44 10.07 1.69
CA ASN A 213 31.06 8.72 2.13
C ASN A 213 29.57 8.67 2.51
N ASP A 214 29.05 7.47 2.69
CA ASP A 214 27.62 7.23 2.94
C ASP A 214 27.14 7.84 4.27
N SER A 215 27.96 7.77 5.32
CA SER A 215 27.59 8.34 6.63
C SER A 215 27.39 9.85 6.56
N ILE A 216 28.24 10.56 5.81
CA ILE A 216 28.16 12.01 5.63
C ILE A 216 26.99 12.38 4.69
N PHE A 217 26.66 11.51 3.73
CA PHE A 217 25.47 11.69 2.90
C PHE A 217 24.19 11.54 3.73
N GLN A 218 24.10 10.47 4.53
CA GLN A 218 22.95 10.18 5.39
C GLN A 218 22.68 11.26 6.44
N GLN A 219 23.72 11.97 6.89
CA GLN A 219 23.55 13.14 7.77
C GLN A 219 22.83 14.32 7.09
N ARG A 220 22.90 14.43 5.76
CA ARG A 220 22.24 15.50 5.00
C ARG A 220 20.90 15.09 4.43
N PHE A 221 20.72 13.79 4.16
CA PHE A 221 19.49 13.23 3.63
C PHE A 221 19.30 11.83 4.22
N ARG A 222 18.30 11.69 5.09
CA ARG A 222 17.99 10.41 5.76
C ARG A 222 17.16 9.49 4.89
N GLY A 223 16.25 10.06 4.11
CA GLY A 223 15.30 9.31 3.32
C GLY A 223 14.02 10.10 3.09
N VAL A 224 13.03 9.41 2.56
CA VAL A 224 11.68 9.93 2.36
C VAL A 224 10.64 9.01 3.00
N GLU A 225 9.56 9.63 3.44
CA GLU A 225 8.27 8.99 3.73
C GLU A 225 7.37 9.17 2.50
N VAL A 226 6.60 8.13 2.18
CA VAL A 226 5.53 8.12 1.18
C VAL A 226 4.25 7.61 1.80
#